data_AF-V9G715-F1
#
_entry.id   AF-V9G715-F1
#
_cell.length_a   1.000
_cell.length_b   1.000
_cell.length_c   1.000
_cell.angle_alpha   90.00
_cell.angle_beta   90.00
_cell.angle_gamma   90.00
#
_symmetry.space_group_name_H-M   'P 1'
#
loop_
_entity.id
_entity.type
_entity.pdbx_description
1 polymer ?
#
loop_
_entity_poly.entity_id
_entity_poly.type
_entity_poly.pdbx_seq_one_letter_code
_entity_poly.pdbx_strand_id
1 'polypeptide(L)'
;MNRRFRSAVYVESLHRDGDHGVHSFMIDCGPDWRTMMEGRGQRKLSDMLVTHAHFDHIGGLPEWADACRWLGEKGRLYAPAEVLEQIVRQYRGLADRWT
;
A
#
# COMPACT_ATOMS: atom_id res chain seq x y z
N MET A 1 8.81 10.33 24.35
CA MET A 1 9.65 9.35 23.63
C MET A 1 9.51 9.62 22.13
N ASN A 2 10.62 9.74 21.38
CA ASN A 2 10.59 9.99 19.93
C ASN A 2 10.47 8.65 19.20
N ARG A 3 9.24 8.25 18.83
CA ARG A 3 8.97 7.01 18.08
C ARG A 3 8.71 7.37 16.61
N ARG A 4 9.45 6.75 15.70
CA ARG A 4 9.32 6.98 14.25
C ARG A 4 9.03 5.65 13.55
N PHE A 5 8.06 5.67 12.65
CA PHE A 5 7.80 4.59 11.69
C PHE A 5 8.62 4.82 10.41
N ARG A 6 8.64 3.80 9.56
CA ARG A 6 9.30 3.80 8.26
C ARG A 6 8.50 4.74 7.34
N SER A 7 9.18 5.31 6.36
CA SER A 7 8.61 6.36 5.52
C SER A 7 7.42 5.83 4.73
N ALA A 8 6.25 6.42 4.93
CA ALA A 8 5.08 6.22 4.08
C ALA A 8 4.11 7.39 4.26
N VAL A 9 3.28 7.64 3.24
CA VAL A 9 2.32 8.76 3.22
C VAL A 9 0.96 8.25 2.79
N TYR A 10 -0.09 8.57 3.56
CA TYR A 10 -1.47 8.33 3.17
C TYR A 10 -2.05 9.59 2.51
N VAL A 11 -2.59 9.46 1.30
CA VAL A 11 -3.14 10.57 0.52
C VAL A 11 -4.64 10.38 0.37
N GLU A 12 -5.41 11.44 0.65
CA GLU A 12 -6.86 11.48 0.54
C GLU A 12 -7.27 12.61 -0.41
N SER A 13 -8.08 12.28 -1.41
CA SER A 13 -8.76 13.27 -2.24
C SER A 13 -10.18 13.47 -1.73
N LEU A 14 -10.49 14.70 -1.33
CA LEU A 14 -11.84 15.13 -0.98
C LEU A 14 -12.45 15.80 -2.21
N HIS A 15 -13.33 15.09 -2.91
CA HIS A 15 -14.08 15.69 -4.02
C HIS A 15 -15.18 16.60 -3.45
N ARG A 16 -15.21 17.87 -3.86
CA ARG A 16 -16.19 18.85 -3.35
C ARG A 16 -17.59 18.67 -3.95
N ASP A 17 -17.70 18.03 -5.10
CA ASP A 17 -18.91 18.04 -5.93
C ASP A 17 -19.62 16.67 -6.01
N GLY A 18 -19.64 15.93 -4.90
CA GLY A 18 -20.71 14.97 -4.57
C GLY A 18 -20.81 13.64 -5.31
N ASP A 19 -20.15 13.42 -6.44
CA ASP A 19 -20.42 12.23 -7.30
C ASP A 19 -19.24 11.24 -7.45
N HIS A 20 -18.06 11.60 -6.92
CA HIS A 20 -16.89 10.74 -6.90
C HIS A 20 -16.44 10.59 -5.46
N GLY A 21 -16.68 9.42 -4.85
CA GLY A 21 -16.36 9.15 -3.45
C GLY A 21 -14.90 9.44 -3.08
N VAL A 22 -14.59 9.45 -1.78
CA VAL A 22 -13.23 9.67 -1.29
C VAL A 22 -12.27 8.66 -1.91
N HIS A 23 -11.29 9.15 -2.67
CA HIS A 23 -10.23 8.32 -3.23
C HIS A 23 -9.00 8.43 -2.34
N SER A 24 -8.47 7.29 -1.90
CA SER A 24 -7.26 7.24 -1.08
C SER A 24 -6.25 6.24 -1.60
N PHE A 25 -4.98 6.56 -1.43
CA PHE A 25 -3.87 5.68 -1.75
C PHE A 25 -2.73 5.93 -0.75
N MET A 26 -1.78 5.01 -0.69
CA MET A 26 -0.58 5.18 0.12
C MET A 26 0.66 5.17 -0.76
N ILE A 27 1.64 5.99 -0.38
CA ILE A 27 2.98 6.00 -0.94
C ILE A 27 3.86 5.19 0.00
N ASP A 28 4.44 4.14 -0.53
CA ASP A 28 5.23 3.10 0.13
C ASP A 28 4.46 2.23 1.14
N CYS A 29 4.87 0.97 1.22
CA CYS A 29 4.29 -0.06 2.06
C CYS A 29 5.40 -0.73 2.90
N GLY A 30 5.97 0.04 3.83
CA GLY A 30 6.98 -0.46 4.75
C GLY A 30 6.45 -1.47 5.79
N PRO A 31 7.33 -2.07 6.61
CA PRO A 31 6.95 -3.07 7.61
C PRO A 31 6.03 -2.53 8.73
N ASP A 32 5.89 -1.21 8.85
CA ASP A 32 4.99 -0.58 9.81
C ASP A 32 3.56 -0.38 9.26
N TRP A 33 3.28 -0.78 8.00
CA TRP A 33 2.01 -0.52 7.30
C TRP A 33 0.78 -0.85 8.14
N ARG A 34 0.69 -2.05 8.74
CA ARG A 34 -0.44 -2.44 9.59
C ARG A 34 -0.64 -1.48 10.76
N THR A 35 0.45 -1.17 11.48
CA THR A 35 0.39 -0.27 12.64
C THR A 35 -0.05 1.13 12.23
N MET A 36 0.40 1.62 11.06
CA MET A 36 0.00 2.92 10.53
C MET A 36 -1.50 2.95 10.15
N MET A 37 -2.00 1.89 9.51
CA MET A 37 -3.42 1.76 9.14
C MET A 37 -4.32 1.67 10.37
N GLU A 38 -3.95 0.84 11.36
CA GLU A 38 -4.64 0.73 12.65
C GLU A 38 -4.66 2.06 13.39
N GLY A 39 -3.52 2.77 13.43
CA GLY A 39 -3.43 4.09 14.06
C GLY A 39 -4.29 5.16 13.38
N ARG A 40 -4.57 5.00 12.08
CA ARG A 40 -5.53 5.84 11.34
C ARG A 40 -6.99 5.36 11.43
N GLY A 41 -7.24 4.19 12.02
CA GLY A 41 -8.55 3.55 12.01
C GLY A 41 -9.00 3.08 10.63
N GLN A 42 -8.08 2.96 9.67
CA GLN A 42 -8.40 2.60 8.29
C GLN A 42 -8.31 1.08 8.09
N ARG A 43 -9.38 0.50 7.54
CA ARG A 43 -9.45 -0.96 7.27
C ARG A 43 -9.26 -1.33 5.81
N LYS A 44 -9.44 -0.37 4.90
CA LYS A 44 -9.43 -0.58 3.46
C LYS A 44 -8.49 0.41 2.79
N LEU A 45 -7.58 -0.09 1.96
CA LEU A 45 -6.75 0.70 1.07
C LEU A 45 -6.29 -0.20 -0.08
N SER A 46 -6.81 0.04 -1.27
CA SER A 46 -6.59 -0.86 -2.41
C SER A 46 -5.54 -0.31 -3.38
N ASP A 47 -5.16 0.97 -3.25
CA ASP A 47 -4.21 1.64 -4.13
C ASP A 47 -2.89 1.92 -3.40
N MET A 48 -1.80 1.50 -4.02
CA MET A 48 -0.45 1.65 -3.48
C MET A 48 0.50 2.17 -4.57
N LEU A 49 1.27 3.20 -4.24
CA LEU A 49 2.37 3.70 -5.06
C LEU A 49 3.69 3.38 -4.36
N VAL A 50 4.58 2.62 -4.97
CA VAL A 50 5.90 2.30 -4.39
C VAL A 50 6.98 3.10 -5.10
N THR A 51 7.84 3.75 -4.31
CA THR A 51 8.94 4.58 -4.82
C THR A 51 10.12 3.74 -5.31
N HIS A 52 10.56 2.75 -4.53
CA HIS A 52 11.66 1.85 -4.85
C HIS A 52 11.62 0.57 -3.97
N ALA A 53 12.34 -0.47 -4.36
CA ALA A 53 12.23 -1.81 -3.75
C ALA A 53 13.20 -2.06 -2.57
N HIS A 54 13.43 -1.07 -1.71
CA HIS A 54 14.09 -1.31 -0.43
C HIS A 54 13.09 -1.79 0.62
N PHE A 55 13.52 -2.69 1.50
CA PHE A 55 12.63 -3.38 2.45
C PHE A 55 11.81 -2.43 3.35
N ASP A 56 12.35 -1.27 3.71
CA ASP A 56 11.64 -0.25 4.47
C ASP A 56 10.47 0.40 3.73
N HIS A 57 10.37 0.20 2.41
CA HIS A 57 9.28 0.68 1.55
C HIS A 57 8.37 -0.44 1.00
N ILE A 58 8.79 -1.71 1.06
CA ILE A 58 8.02 -2.84 0.50
C ILE A 58 7.71 -3.97 1.50
N GLY A 59 8.28 -3.92 2.71
CA GLY A 59 8.17 -4.97 3.71
C GLY A 59 6.73 -5.28 4.17
N GLY A 60 5.80 -4.34 3.99
CA GLY A 60 4.38 -4.49 4.31
C GLY A 60 3.52 -5.00 3.15
N LEU A 61 4.05 -5.14 1.92
CA LEU A 61 3.28 -5.59 0.76
C LEU A 61 2.57 -6.94 0.96
N PRO A 62 3.15 -7.96 1.61
CA PRO A 62 2.43 -9.20 1.90
C PRO A 62 1.19 -8.99 2.77
N GLU A 63 1.27 -8.11 3.77
CA GLU A 63 0.15 -7.83 4.67
C GLU A 63 -0.93 -6.99 3.99
N TRP A 64 -0.51 -6.00 3.19
CA TRP A 64 -1.43 -5.21 2.36
C TRP A 64 -2.18 -6.07 1.34
N ALA A 65 -1.47 -6.98 0.65
CA ALA A 65 -2.07 -7.89 -0.30
C ALA A 65 -3.05 -8.88 0.36
N ASP A 66 -2.74 -9.37 1.57
CA ASP A 66 -3.68 -10.20 2.33
C ASP A 66 -4.91 -9.41 2.78
N ALA A 67 -4.75 -8.15 3.19
CA ALA A 67 -5.88 -7.28 3.51
C ALA A 67 -6.80 -7.05 2.30
N CYS A 68 -6.24 -6.82 1.11
CA CYS A 68 -7.03 -6.73 -0.13
C CYS A 68 -7.81 -8.04 -0.38
N ARG A 69 -7.14 -9.20 -0.25
CA ARG A 69 -7.76 -10.52 -0.39
C ARG A 69 -8.94 -10.72 0.55
N TRP A 70 -8.80 -10.35 1.83
CA TRP A 70 -9.87 -10.47 2.83
C TRP A 70 -11.09 -9.59 2.52
N LEU A 71 -10.87 -8.46 1.85
CA LEU A 71 -11.93 -7.55 1.41
C LEU A 71 -12.54 -7.96 0.06
N GLY A 72 -12.07 -9.05 -0.55
CA GLY A 72 -12.54 -9.50 -1.86
C GLY A 72 -12.07 -8.63 -3.03
N GLU A 73 -10.99 -7.86 -2.84
CA GLU A 73 -10.46 -6.93 -3.84
C GLU A 73 -9.05 -7.35 -4.29
N LYS A 74 -8.71 -7.03 -5.55
CA LYS A 74 -7.31 -7.01 -6.00
C LYS A 74 -6.74 -5.63 -5.74
N GLY A 75 -5.57 -5.58 -5.12
CA GLY A 75 -4.84 -4.33 -4.96
C GLY A 75 -4.42 -3.76 -6.32
N ARG A 76 -4.17 -2.46 -6.40
CA ARG A 76 -3.56 -1.79 -7.55
C ARG A 76 -2.22 -1.24 -7.11
N LEU A 77 -1.15 -1.78 -7.70
CA LEU A 77 0.22 -1.45 -7.32
C LEU A 77 0.91 -0.69 -8.45
N TYR A 78 1.24 0.57 -8.21
CA TYR A 78 1.93 1.43 -9.15
C TYR A 78 3.39 1.57 -8.74
N ALA A 79 4.31 1.35 -9.68
CA ALA A 79 5.73 1.62 -9.53
C ALA A 79 6.42 1.62 -10.91
N PRO A 80 7.66 2.11 -11.05
CA PRO A 80 8.48 1.86 -12.23
C PRO A 80 8.62 0.36 -12.52
N ALA A 81 8.78 -0.01 -13.79
CA ALA A 81 8.78 -1.41 -14.23
C ALA A 81 9.89 -2.22 -13.53
N GLU A 82 11.08 -1.65 -13.39
CA GLU A 82 12.21 -2.25 -12.69
C GLU A 82 11.94 -2.49 -11.20
N VAL A 83 11.15 -1.62 -10.56
CA VAL A 83 10.74 -1.77 -9.16
C VAL A 83 9.73 -2.91 -9.03
N LEU A 84 8.75 -2.99 -9.95
CA LEU A 84 7.78 -4.10 -9.98
C LEU A 84 8.49 -5.45 -10.17
N GLU A 85 9.47 -5.52 -11.09
CA GLU A 85 10.28 -6.73 -11.28
C GLU A 85 11.01 -7.15 -10.00
N GLN A 86 11.60 -6.19 -9.27
CA GLN A 86 12.26 -6.46 -8.00
C GLN A 86 11.27 -6.97 -6.94
N ILE A 87 10.10 -6.36 -6.84
CA ILE A 87 9.04 -6.77 -5.92
C ILE A 87 8.59 -8.20 -6.22
N VAL A 88 8.32 -8.54 -7.49
CA VAL A 88 7.90 -9.88 -7.89
C VAL A 88 8.98 -10.92 -7.64
N ARG A 89 10.26 -10.58 -7.87
CA ARG A 89 11.40 -11.47 -7.55
C ARG A 89 11.50 -11.78 -6.05
N GLN A 90 11.23 -10.79 -5.20
CA GLN A 90 11.26 -10.92 -3.74
C GLN A 90 10.01 -11.64 -3.20
N TYR A 91 8.83 -11.35 -3.76
CA TYR A 91 7.54 -11.87 -3.32
C TYR A 91 6.83 -12.67 -4.42
N ARG A 92 7.45 -13.79 -4.82
CA ARG A 92 7.04 -14.61 -6.00
C ARG A 92 5.59 -15.11 -6.01
N GLY A 93 4.87 -15.07 -4.88
CA GLY A 93 3.47 -15.49 -4.77
C GLY A 93 2.45 -14.34 -4.64
N LEU A 94 2.90 -13.08 -4.66
CA LEU A 94 2.02 -11.92 -4.50
C LEU A 94 1.59 -11.28 -5.82
N ALA A 95 2.24 -11.59 -6.94
CA ALA A 95 1.95 -10.98 -8.24
C ALA A 95 0.47 -11.11 -8.65
N ASP A 96 -0.18 -12.24 -8.31
CA ASP A 96 -1.60 -12.46 -8.63
C ASP A 96 -2.58 -11.70 -7.70
N ARG A 97 -2.07 -11.05 -6.65
CA ARG A 97 -2.84 -10.33 -5.62
C ARG A 97 -3.09 -8.87 -5.97
N TRP A 98 -2.37 -8.33 -6.94
CA TRP A 98 -2.58 -6.98 -7.45
C TRP A 98 -2.69 -6.96 -8.97
N THR A 99 -3.21 -5.85 -9.50
CA THR A 99 -3.20 -5.48 -10.91
C THR A 99 -2.17 -4.39 -11.13
#